data_AF-A0A963JTQ6-F1
#
_entry.id   AF-A0A963JTQ6-F1
#
_cell.length_a   1.000
_cell.length_b   1.000
_cell.length_c   1.000
_cell.angle_alpha   90.00
_cell.angle_beta   90.00
_cell.angle_gamma   90.00
#
_symmetry.space_group_name_H-M   'P 1'
#
loop_
_entity.id
_entity.type
_entity.pdbx_description
1 polymer ?
#
loop_
_entity_poly.entity_id
_entity_poly.type
_entity_poly.pdbx_seq_one_letter_code
_entity_poly.pdbx_strand_id
1 'polypeptide(L)'
;RWYRFADISSVEAFLDELQERSAEKGGPLVVLLPRAPGAREPRWAHLLCGPVDSSNIGNNAEGSPPGLQARVDALEADVAALRATVQRLCNELGLPPEAPTE
;
A
#
# COMPACT_ATOMS: atom_id res chain seq x y z
N ARG A 1 12.86 19.42 -11.98
CA ARG A 1 13.72 18.23 -12.13
C ARG A 1 14.51 18.04 -10.84
N TRP A 2 14.27 16.98 -10.08
CA TRP A 2 14.82 16.83 -8.72
C TRP A 2 16.22 16.22 -8.68
N TYR A 3 16.51 15.28 -9.57
CA TYR A 3 17.83 14.66 -9.69
C TYR A 3 18.18 14.37 -11.15
N ARG A 4 19.47 14.27 -11.47
CA ARG A 4 19.98 13.94 -12.81
C ARG A 4 20.80 12.66 -12.75
N PHE A 5 20.23 11.58 -13.27
CA PHE A 5 20.96 10.32 -13.50
C PHE A 5 21.88 10.43 -14.71
N ALA A 6 22.95 9.64 -14.72
CA ALA A 6 23.91 9.59 -15.82
C ALA A 6 23.29 8.89 -17.05
N ASP A 7 22.64 7.76 -16.84
CA ASP A 7 21.97 6.95 -17.84
C ASP A 7 20.84 6.09 -17.23
N ILE A 8 20.19 5.26 -18.04
CA ILE A 8 19.12 4.35 -17.61
C ILE A 8 19.68 3.24 -16.71
N SER A 9 20.87 2.71 -17.02
CA SER A 9 21.54 1.67 -16.23
C SER A 9 21.74 2.10 -14.77
N SER A 10 22.08 3.38 -14.55
CA SER A 10 22.20 3.97 -13.22
C SER A 10 20.88 3.92 -12.46
N VAL A 11 19.76 4.19 -13.14
CA VAL A 11 18.42 4.15 -12.52
C VAL A 11 18.06 2.72 -12.13
N GLU A 12 18.31 1.75 -13.00
CA GLU A 12 18.04 0.33 -12.72
C GLU A 12 18.85 -0.16 -11.52
N ALA A 13 20.15 0.15 -11.46
CA ALA A 13 21.00 -0.21 -10.33
C ALA A 13 20.51 0.36 -8.98
N PHE A 14 20.02 1.60 -8.96
CA PHE A 14 19.45 2.19 -7.74
C PHE A 14 18.11 1.55 -7.36
N LEU A 15 17.29 1.16 -8.34
CA LEU A 15 16.02 0.47 -8.07
C LEU A 15 16.25 -0.94 -7.52
N ASP A 16 17.25 -1.65 -8.04
CA ASP A 16 17.70 -2.93 -7.48
C ASP A 16 18.18 -2.77 -6.03
N GLU A 17 19.01 -1.75 -5.73
CA GLU A 17 19.44 -1.47 -4.35
C GLU A 17 18.26 -1.17 -3.40
N LEU A 18 17.24 -0.44 -3.88
CA LEU A 18 16.03 -0.14 -3.12
C LEU A 18 15.15 -1.37 -2.89
N GLN A 19 15.19 -2.37 -3.79
CA GLN A 19 14.52 -3.65 -3.64
C GLN A 19 15.30 -4.61 -2.73
N GLU A 20 16.63 -4.58 -2.75
CA GLU A 20 17.49 -5.46 -1.93
C GLU A 20 17.73 -4.93 -0.52
N ARG A 21 17.17 -3.76 -0.20
CA ARG A 21 17.32 -3.08 1.08
C ARG A 21 16.96 -3.98 2.27
N SER A 22 17.88 -4.10 3.22
CA SER A 22 17.77 -5.02 4.35
C SER A 22 16.60 -4.70 5.30
N ALA A 23 16.11 -5.74 5.99
CA ALA A 23 15.05 -5.61 6.99
C ALA A 23 15.42 -4.65 8.13
N GLU A 24 16.69 -4.62 8.55
CA GLU A 24 17.20 -3.67 9.56
C GLU A 24 17.03 -2.21 9.16
N LYS A 25 17.03 -1.91 7.86
CA LYS A 25 16.79 -0.56 7.33
C LYS A 25 15.30 -0.29 7.10
N GLY A 26 14.41 -1.25 7.36
CA GLY A 26 12.98 -1.15 7.08
C GLY A 26 12.54 -1.85 5.80
N GLY A 27 13.39 -2.70 5.22
CA GLY A 27 13.04 -3.58 4.11
C GLY A 27 12.99 -2.90 2.73
N PRO A 28 12.51 -3.66 1.71
CA PRO A 28 12.38 -3.21 0.33
C PRO A 28 11.41 -2.04 0.22
N LEU A 29 11.76 -1.04 -0.61
CA LEU A 29 10.90 0.12 -0.86
C LEU A 29 10.24 0.08 -2.24
N VAL A 30 10.76 -0.75 -3.15
CA VAL A 30 10.25 -0.94 -4.49
C VAL A 30 10.25 -2.42 -4.86
N VAL A 31 9.45 -2.77 -5.86
CA VAL A 31 9.42 -4.11 -6.44
C VAL A 31 9.37 -4.03 -7.96
N LEU A 32 10.18 -4.85 -8.61
CA LEU A 32 10.12 -5.06 -10.05
C LEU A 32 8.87 -5.88 -10.42
N LEU A 33 8.07 -5.36 -11.35
CA LEU A 33 6.82 -5.99 -11.78
C LEU A 33 7.06 -6.95 -12.95
N PRO A 34 6.25 -8.01 -13.09
CA PRO A 34 6.27 -8.87 -14.25
C PRO A 34 6.12 -8.07 -15.55
N ARG A 35 6.91 -8.43 -16.56
CA ARG A 35 6.83 -7.79 -17.89
C ARG A 35 5.44 -8.04 -18.49
N ALA A 36 4.78 -6.94 -18.87
CA ALA A 36 3.53 -7.00 -19.62
C ALA A 36 3.79 -7.42 -21.08
N PRO A 37 2.83 -8.10 -21.74
CA PRO A 37 2.97 -8.45 -23.16
C PRO A 37 3.15 -7.18 -24.00
N GLY A 38 4.18 -7.15 -24.86
CA GLY A 38 4.49 -6.02 -25.74
C GLY A 38 5.27 -4.87 -25.08
N ALA A 39 5.54 -4.92 -23.76
CA ALA A 39 6.35 -3.91 -23.09
C ALA A 39 7.84 -4.11 -23.39
N ARG A 40 8.51 -3.04 -23.82
CA ARG A 40 9.97 -3.04 -24.07
C ARG A 40 10.77 -2.87 -22.78
N GLU A 41 10.20 -2.17 -21.80
CA GLU A 41 10.88 -1.77 -20.56
C GLU A 41 10.19 -2.38 -19.33
N PRO A 42 10.96 -2.70 -18.26
CA PRO A 42 10.41 -3.12 -16.98
C PRO A 42 9.61 -1.99 -16.29
N ARG A 43 8.66 -2.37 -15.43
CA ARG A 43 7.92 -1.43 -14.57
C ARG A 43 8.22 -1.73 -13.11
N TRP A 44 8.32 -0.68 -12.31
CA TRP A 44 8.57 -0.73 -10.87
C TRP A 44 7.42 -0.11 -10.10
N ALA A 45 7.12 -0.62 -8.91
CA ALA A 45 6.12 -0.04 -8.00
C ALA A 45 6.72 0.20 -6.61
N HIS A 46 6.30 1.28 -5.94
CA HIS A 46 6.69 1.56 -4.55
C HIS A 46 5.87 0.72 -3.56
N LEU A 47 6.46 0.39 -2.42
CA LEU A 47 5.82 -0.35 -1.31
C LEU A 47 5.38 0.57 -0.15
N LEU A 48 5.54 1.88 -0.33
CA LEU A 48 5.22 2.89 0.69
C LEU A 48 3.72 2.99 1.03
N CYS A 49 2.84 2.45 0.18
CA CYS A 49 1.38 2.43 0.40
C CYS A 49 0.86 1.01 0.63
N GLY A 50 1.73 0.10 1.08
CA GLY A 50 1.40 -1.30 1.33
C GLY A 50 1.93 -2.25 0.25
N PRO A 51 1.66 -3.56 0.41
CA PRO A 51 2.16 -4.59 -0.50
C PRO A 51 1.50 -4.46 -1.88
N VAL A 52 2.31 -4.60 -2.94
CA VAL A 52 1.85 -4.64 -4.33
C VAL A 52 1.64 -6.08 -4.74
N ASP A 53 0.42 -6.42 -5.13
CA ASP A 53 0.11 -7.74 -5.71
C ASP A 53 0.51 -7.76 -7.18
N SER A 54 1.71 -8.28 -7.46
CA SER A 54 2.32 -8.34 -8.80
C SER A 54 1.56 -9.21 -9.80
N SER A 55 0.65 -10.07 -9.33
CA SER A 55 -0.07 -11.03 -10.16
C SER A 55 -1.12 -10.39 -11.08
N ASN A 56 -1.64 -9.20 -10.75
CA ASN A 56 -2.77 -8.58 -11.45
C ASN A 56 -2.41 -7.32 -12.28
N ILE A 57 -1.14 -6.92 -12.33
CA ILE A 57 -0.70 -5.67 -13.00
C ILE A 57 -0.73 -5.73 -14.54
N GLY A 58 -1.00 -6.90 -15.13
CA GLY A 58 -1.29 -7.03 -16.55
C GLY A 58 -2.64 -6.44 -16.98
N ASN A 59 -3.55 -6.19 -16.03
CA ASN A 59 -4.94 -5.82 -16.32
C ASN A 59 -5.32 -4.38 -15.90
N ASN A 60 -4.42 -3.64 -15.24
CA ASN A 60 -4.68 -2.27 -14.80
C ASN A 60 -4.39 -1.23 -15.89
N ALA A 61 -5.17 -1.29 -16.96
CA ALA A 61 -5.60 -0.05 -17.60
C ALA A 61 -6.87 0.39 -16.86
N GLU A 62 -6.74 1.37 -15.97
CA GLU A 62 -7.85 2.16 -15.38
C GLU A 62 -8.86 1.39 -14.51
N GLY A 63 -8.67 1.42 -13.18
CA GLY A 63 -9.74 1.04 -12.26
C GLY A 63 -9.23 0.75 -10.84
N SER A 64 -9.91 1.35 -9.86
CA SER A 64 -9.84 0.94 -8.45
C SER A 64 -9.88 -0.60 -8.35
N PRO A 65 -9.07 -1.25 -7.48
CA PRO A 65 -9.00 -2.71 -7.45
C PRO A 65 -10.42 -3.29 -7.30
N PRO A 66 -10.80 -4.31 -8.11
CA PRO A 66 -12.13 -4.89 -8.03
C PRO A 66 -12.36 -5.37 -6.59
N GLY A 67 -13.39 -4.82 -5.94
CA GLY A 67 -13.72 -5.10 -4.55
C GLY A 67 -13.19 -4.11 -3.51
N LEU A 68 -12.50 -3.02 -3.90
CA LEU A 68 -12.13 -1.97 -2.94
C LEU A 68 -13.35 -1.40 -2.23
N GLN A 69 -14.40 -1.06 -2.98
CA GLN A 69 -15.63 -0.52 -2.40
C GLN A 69 -16.26 -1.50 -1.41
N ALA A 70 -16.41 -2.77 -1.81
CA ALA A 70 -16.96 -3.80 -0.93
C ALA A 70 -16.11 -4.00 0.34
N ARG A 71 -14.78 -3.88 0.24
CA ARG A 71 -13.88 -3.93 1.40
C ARG A 71 -14.01 -2.70 2.29
N VAL A 72 -14.16 -1.51 1.70
CA VAL A 72 -14.40 -0.27 2.44
C VAL A 72 -15.72 -0.36 3.18
N ASP A 73 -16.80 -0.78 2.51
CA ASP A 73 -18.13 -0.95 3.12
C ASP A 73 -18.09 -1.95 4.29
N ALA A 74 -17.38 -3.08 4.14
CA ALA A 74 -17.21 -4.06 5.19
C ALA A 74 -16.42 -3.49 6.39
N LEU A 75 -15.33 -2.77 6.12
CA LEU A 75 -14.52 -2.14 7.17
C LEU A 75 -15.30 -1.03 7.90
N GLU A 76 -16.11 -0.25 7.20
CA GLU A 76 -16.97 0.78 7.81
C GLU A 76 -18.02 0.14 8.73
N ALA A 77 -18.62 -0.98 8.33
CA ALA A 77 -19.54 -1.74 9.16
C ALA A 77 -18.85 -2.32 10.41
N ASP A 78 -17.67 -2.91 10.25
CA ASP A 78 -16.88 -3.46 11.37
C ASP A 78 -16.47 -2.37 12.36
N VAL A 79 -16.03 -1.20 11.86
CA VAL A 79 -15.67 -0.05 12.68
C VAL A 79 -16.89 0.48 13.43
N ALA A 80 -18.06 0.55 12.80
CA ALA A 80 -19.30 0.95 13.47
C ALA A 80 -19.68 -0.03 14.60
N ALA A 81 -19.58 -1.34 14.36
CA ALA A 81 -19.86 -2.36 15.37
C ALA A 81 -18.86 -2.33 16.55
N LEU A 82 -17.57 -2.13 16.24
CA LEU A 82 -16.53 -2.02 17.25
C LEU A 82 -16.72 -0.77 18.11
N ARG A 83 -16.99 0.39 17.48
CA ARG A 83 -17.29 1.64 18.20
C ARG A 83 -18.51 1.50 19.11
N ALA A 84 -19.57 0.84 18.66
CA ALA A 84 -20.76 0.58 19.49
C ALA A 84 -20.44 -0.32 20.70
N THR A 85 -19.59 -1.32 20.51
CA THR A 85 -19.15 -2.22 21.59
C THR A 85 -18.28 -1.47 22.61
N VAL A 86 -17.31 -0.69 22.14
CA VAL A 86 -16.47 0.17 22.98
C VAL A 86 -17.34 1.14 23.78
N GLN A 87 -18.31 1.81 23.15
CA GLN A 87 -19.19 2.74 23.84
C GLN A 87 -19.99 2.06 24.96
N ARG A 88 -20.49 0.84 24.70
CA ARG A 88 -21.21 0.05 25.72
C ARG A 88 -20.31 -0.25 26.91
N LEU A 89 -19.10 -0.73 26.65
CA LEU A 89 -18.13 -1.05 27.70
C LEU A 89 -17.69 0.19 28.48
N CYS A 90 -17.45 1.31 27.81
CA CYS A 90 -17.14 2.59 28.47
C CYS A 90 -18.27 3.02 29.41
N ASN A 91 -19.53 2.91 28.96
CA ASN A 91 -20.69 3.22 29.78
C ASN A 91 -20.80 2.30 31.02
N GLU A 92 -20.58 1.00 30.85
CA GLU A 92 -20.60 0.01 31.94
C GLU A 92 -19.49 0.24 32.97
N LEU A 93 -18.32 0.69 32.51
CA LEU A 93 -17.14 0.94 33.35
C LEU A 93 -17.07 2.37 33.91
N GLY A 94 -17.99 3.26 33.53
CA GLY A 94 -17.99 4.67 33.95
C GLY A 94 -16.82 5.48 33.38
N LEU A 95 -16.25 5.04 32.25
CA LEU A 95 -15.14 5.71 31.58
C LEU A 95 -15.67 6.80 30.64
N PRO A 96 -15.06 8.00 30.60
CA PRO A 96 -15.45 9.05 29.65
C PRO A 96 -15.18 8.58 28.21
N PRO A 97 -16.01 8.97 27.23
CA PRO A 97 -15.73 8.68 25.83
C PRO A 97 -14.46 9.44 25.40
N GLU A 98 -13.39 8.73 25.03
CA GLU A 98 -12.28 9.39 24.34
C GLU A 98 -12.78 9.87 22.97
N ALA A 99 -12.77 11.19 22.78
CA ALA A 99 -13.07 11.79 21.49
C ALA A 99 -12.04 11.32 20.45
N PRO A 100 -12.45 11.05 19.20
CA PRO A 100 -11.51 10.68 18.16
C PRO A 100 -10.54 11.86 17.93
N THR A 101 -9.23 11.62 18.12
CA THR A 101 -8.20 12.52 17.61
C THR A 101 -8.21 12.44 16.09
N GLU A 102 -8.50 13.57 15.45
CA GLU A 102 -8.39 13.77 13.99
C GLU A 102 -6.97 13.52 13.47
#